data_AF-A0A2D8K593-F1
#
_entry.id   AF-A0A2D8K593-F1
#
_cell.length_a   1.000
_cell.length_b   1.000
_cell.length_c   1.000
_cell.angle_alpha   90.00
_cell.angle_beta   90.00
_cell.angle_gamma   90.00
#
_symmetry.space_group_name_H-M   'P 1'
#
loop_
_entity.id
_entity.type
_entity.pdbx_description
1 polymer ?
#
loop_
_entity_poly.entity_id
_entity_poly.type
_entity_poly.pdbx_seq_one_letter_code
_entity_poly.pdbx_strand_id
1 'polypeptide(L)'
;PVAILISLASLSIGWLFYHYLCKSPLGKHTIGLMLLLYVLLVFMAWGYSHLFTGRAAFLHMGAFTATIMTANVFFVIIPNQKIVVADLKAGKTPDPKLGKEAKQRSLHNNYLTLPVIFFMLSNHYPLAFATTYSWIIASLVFLMGVTIRHYFNTVHARKGEPNWTWLLTAIIFIVIMWLSTSPQFFKSENPDMAVAPAFEKFAEDPHFAAAKEVVSTRCSMCHMAEPVYEGIHRPPLNVRFETDAEIVARANQIYLQAGRSHAMPPGNVTSMTDDERQKLVAWYRSSTSGKKAE
;
A
#
# COMPACT_ATOMS: atom_id res chain seq x y z
N PRO A 1 -17.81 4.27 6.98
CA PRO A 1 -18.16 5.65 6.53
C PRO A 1 -17.10 6.70 6.91
N VAL A 2 -16.68 6.77 8.18
CA VAL A 2 -15.70 7.77 8.67
C VAL A 2 -14.36 7.68 7.94
N ALA A 3 -13.78 6.49 7.78
CA ALA A 3 -12.53 6.27 7.04
C ALA A 3 -12.61 6.74 5.57
N ILE A 4 -13.75 6.53 4.91
CA ILE A 4 -13.97 6.97 3.52
C ILE A 4 -14.03 8.50 3.44
N LEU A 5 -14.75 9.13 4.37
CA LEU A 5 -14.83 10.60 4.45
C LEU A 5 -13.46 11.21 4.75
N ILE A 6 -12.69 10.63 5.67
CA ILE A 6 -11.32 11.07 5.97
C ILE A 6 -10.44 10.94 4.73
N SER A 7 -10.52 9.83 3.99
CA SER A 7 -9.76 9.67 2.75
C SER A 7 -10.17 10.68 1.68
N LEU A 8 -11.46 10.92 1.47
CA LEU A 8 -11.90 11.90 0.46
C LEU A 8 -11.47 13.31 0.86
N ALA A 9 -11.67 13.67 2.13
CA ALA A 9 -11.25 14.95 2.67
C ALA A 9 -9.74 15.15 2.57
N SER A 10 -8.93 14.15 2.90
CA SER A 10 -7.47 14.26 2.85
C SER A 10 -6.96 14.51 1.42
N LEU A 11 -7.53 13.83 0.42
CA LEU A 11 -7.19 14.04 -0.99
C LEU A 11 -7.58 15.45 -1.47
N SER A 12 -8.81 15.89 -1.20
CA SER A 12 -9.31 17.19 -1.64
C SER A 12 -8.64 18.35 -0.92
N ILE A 13 -8.59 18.32 0.41
CA ILE A 13 -8.00 19.38 1.24
C ILE A 13 -6.49 19.45 0.99
N GLY A 14 -5.81 18.31 0.86
CA GLY A 14 -4.38 18.32 0.61
C GLY A 14 -4.01 18.90 -0.75
N TRP A 15 -4.80 18.66 -1.81
CA TRP A 15 -4.59 19.36 -3.07
C TRP A 15 -4.82 20.88 -2.94
N LEU A 16 -5.89 21.31 -2.27
CA LEU A 16 -6.15 22.74 -2.05
C LEU A 16 -4.99 23.40 -1.29
N PHE A 17 -4.57 22.79 -0.18
CA PHE A 17 -3.44 23.27 0.60
C PHE A 17 -2.16 23.38 -0.24
N TYR A 18 -1.83 22.32 -0.98
CA TYR A 18 -0.70 22.29 -1.92
C TYR A 18 -0.81 23.39 -3.00
N HIS A 19 -2.02 23.61 -3.55
CA HIS A 19 -2.27 24.59 -4.60
C HIS A 19 -2.01 26.01 -4.12
N TYR A 20 -2.58 26.38 -2.97
CA TYR A 20 -2.39 27.68 -2.34
C TYR A 20 -0.96 27.87 -1.84
N LEU A 21 -0.33 26.82 -1.32
CA LEU A 21 1.05 26.89 -0.86
C LEU A 21 2.00 27.25 -2.00
N CYS A 22 1.81 26.66 -3.18
CA CYS A 22 2.63 26.97 -4.34
C CYS A 22 2.30 28.35 -4.96
N LYS A 23 1.12 28.93 -4.71
CA LYS A 23 0.78 30.31 -5.08
C LYS A 23 1.26 31.36 -4.06
N SER A 24 1.60 30.92 -2.85
CA SER A 24 2.11 31.80 -1.79
C SER A 24 3.51 32.35 -2.11
N PRO A 25 4.04 33.31 -1.32
CA PRO A 25 5.40 33.80 -1.48
C PRO A 25 6.47 32.69 -1.43
N LEU A 26 6.24 31.61 -0.67
CA LEU A 26 7.12 30.44 -0.63
C LEU A 26 7.19 29.71 -1.97
N GLY A 27 6.14 29.82 -2.79
CA GLY A 27 6.10 29.32 -4.16
C GLY A 27 7.21 29.89 -5.05
N LYS A 28 7.80 31.04 -4.69
CA LYS A 28 8.92 31.65 -5.42
C LYS A 28 10.27 31.02 -5.09
N HIS A 29 10.39 30.30 -3.97
CA HIS A 29 11.62 29.65 -3.52
C HIS A 29 11.54 28.13 -3.72
N THR A 30 12.07 27.63 -4.84
CA THR A 30 11.95 26.22 -5.23
C THR A 30 12.45 25.23 -4.16
N ILE A 31 13.62 25.47 -3.56
CA ILE A 31 14.19 24.57 -2.55
C ILE A 31 13.34 24.56 -1.28
N GLY A 32 12.99 25.74 -0.77
CA GLY A 32 12.15 25.87 0.43
C GLY A 32 10.77 25.24 0.25
N LEU A 33 10.17 25.42 -0.94
CA LEU A 33 8.90 24.78 -1.29
C LEU A 33 9.03 23.25 -1.31
N MET A 34 10.07 22.70 -1.95
CA MET A 34 10.28 21.25 -2.01
C MET A 34 10.50 20.63 -0.63
N LEU A 35 11.27 21.29 0.26
CA LEU A 35 11.46 20.84 1.64
C LEU A 35 10.15 20.87 2.43
N LEU A 36 9.36 21.93 2.30
CA LEU A 36 8.07 22.02 2.98
C LEU A 36 7.08 20.97 2.47
N LEU A 37 7.03 20.73 1.16
CA LEU A 37 6.24 19.67 0.57
C LEU A 37 6.69 18.28 1.03
N TYR A 38 8.00 18.07 1.21
CA TYR A 38 8.52 16.84 1.78
C TYR A 38 8.05 16.65 3.23
N VAL A 39 8.16 17.67 4.08
CA VAL A 39 7.64 17.63 5.47
C VAL A 39 6.15 17.33 5.49
N LEU A 40 5.37 17.93 4.59
CA LEU A 40 3.94 17.62 4.46
C LEU A 40 3.71 16.15 4.10
N LEU A 41 4.47 15.59 3.15
CA LEU A 41 4.36 14.18 2.78
C LEU A 41 4.74 13.23 3.93
N VAL A 42 5.77 13.57 4.71
CA VAL A 42 6.15 12.84 5.93
C VAL A 42 5.01 12.87 6.95
N PHE A 43 4.42 14.03 7.18
CA PHE A 43 3.28 14.19 8.08
C PHE A 43 2.06 13.38 7.62
N MET A 44 1.77 13.37 6.31
CA MET A 44 0.71 12.55 5.73
C MET A 44 0.99 11.05 5.87
N ALA A 45 2.23 10.61 5.64
CA ALA A 45 2.63 9.21 5.81
C ALA A 45 2.45 8.77 7.26
N TRP A 46 2.90 9.60 8.21
CA TRP A 46 2.71 9.38 9.64
C TRP A 46 1.21 9.32 10.00
N GLY A 47 0.43 10.33 9.60
CA GLY A 47 -1.00 10.39 9.88
C GLY A 47 -1.77 9.20 9.32
N TYR A 48 -1.49 8.80 8.07
CA TYR A 48 -2.11 7.62 7.47
C TYR A 48 -1.70 6.31 8.16
N SER A 49 -0.46 6.20 8.65
CA SER A 49 -0.02 5.00 9.39
C SER A 49 -0.73 4.82 10.75
N HIS A 50 -1.24 5.91 11.34
CA HIS A 50 -2.02 5.87 12.59
C HIS A 50 -3.53 5.69 12.35
N LEU A 51 -4.03 6.10 11.19
CA LEU A 51 -5.46 6.04 10.85
C LEU A 51 -5.84 4.79 10.06
N PHE A 52 -4.89 4.19 9.33
CA PHE A 52 -5.12 3.08 8.42
C PHE A 52 -4.09 1.97 8.62
N THR A 53 -4.37 0.78 8.10
CA THR A 53 -3.38 -0.32 8.04
C THR A 53 -2.19 0.09 7.18
N GLY A 54 -1.00 -0.48 7.40
CA GLY A 54 0.21 -0.13 6.62
C GLY A 54 0.00 -0.23 5.11
N ARG A 55 -0.70 -1.29 4.66
CA ARG A 55 -1.11 -1.46 3.25
C ARG A 55 -1.97 -0.30 2.75
N ALA A 56 -3.01 0.05 3.50
CA ALA A 56 -3.91 1.15 3.14
C ALA A 56 -3.19 2.50 3.19
N ALA A 57 -2.30 2.72 4.16
CA ALA A 57 -1.51 3.95 4.28
C ALA A 57 -0.65 4.18 3.03
N PHE A 58 0.03 3.15 2.52
CA PHE A 58 0.83 3.27 1.29
C PHE A 58 -0.06 3.55 0.07
N LEU A 59 -1.19 2.85 -0.05
CA LEU A 59 -2.16 3.11 -1.11
C LEU A 59 -2.68 4.56 -1.06
N HIS A 60 -3.00 5.08 0.14
CA HIS A 60 -3.46 6.45 0.34
C HIS A 60 -2.35 7.48 0.06
N MET A 61 -1.08 7.19 0.38
CA MET A 61 0.05 8.03 -0.02
C MET A 61 0.20 8.09 -1.54
N GLY A 62 0.07 6.95 -2.22
CA GLY A 62 0.04 6.89 -3.69
C GLY A 62 -1.13 7.67 -4.28
N ALA A 63 -2.33 7.48 -3.75
CA ALA A 63 -3.54 8.17 -4.21
C ALA A 63 -3.42 9.69 -3.99
N PHE A 64 -2.95 10.12 -2.83
CA PHE A 64 -2.75 11.53 -2.49
C PHE A 64 -1.81 12.23 -3.47
N THR A 65 -0.66 11.63 -3.72
CA THR A 65 0.33 12.18 -4.64
C THR A 65 -0.13 12.12 -6.09
N ALA A 66 -0.81 11.05 -6.50
CA ALA A 66 -1.44 10.94 -7.82
C ALA A 66 -2.53 12.00 -8.04
N THR A 67 -3.36 12.28 -7.03
CA THR A 67 -4.37 13.35 -7.09
C THR A 67 -3.71 14.71 -7.31
N ILE A 68 -2.65 15.03 -6.56
CA ILE A 68 -1.89 16.27 -6.77
C ILE A 68 -1.34 16.35 -8.19
N MET A 69 -0.76 15.25 -8.70
CA MET A 69 -0.19 15.21 -10.05
C MET A 69 -1.24 15.42 -11.15
N THR A 70 -2.39 14.76 -11.04
CA THR A 70 -3.50 14.90 -11.99
C THR A 70 -4.07 16.31 -11.94
N ALA A 71 -4.28 16.85 -10.75
CA ALA A 71 -4.82 18.19 -10.58
C ALA A 71 -3.85 19.29 -11.07
N ASN A 72 -2.54 19.09 -10.92
CA ASN A 72 -1.52 19.95 -11.54
C ASN A 72 -1.67 20.05 -13.05
N VAL A 73 -1.89 18.90 -13.71
CA VAL A 73 -2.06 18.84 -15.16
C VAL A 73 -3.36 19.53 -15.57
N PHE A 74 -4.46 19.18 -14.92
CA PHE A 74 -5.80 19.62 -15.31
C PHE A 74 -6.06 21.11 -15.02
N PHE A 75 -5.67 21.60 -13.84
CA PHE A 75 -6.01 22.96 -13.40
C PHE A 75 -4.93 24.02 -13.69
N VAL A 76 -3.67 23.63 -13.95
CA VAL A 76 -2.57 24.58 -14.11
C VAL A 76 -1.84 24.40 -15.44
N ILE A 77 -1.33 23.20 -15.74
CA ILE A 77 -0.46 23.00 -16.90
C ILE A 77 -1.24 23.17 -18.22
N ILE A 78 -2.32 22.41 -18.42
CA ILE A 78 -3.09 22.46 -19.67
C ILE A 78 -3.71 23.85 -19.92
N PRO A 79 -4.38 24.49 -18.94
CA PRO A 79 -4.93 25.84 -19.16
C PRO A 79 -3.86 26.88 -19.52
N ASN A 80 -2.74 26.90 -18.78
CA ASN A 80 -1.66 27.86 -19.07
C ASN A 80 -1.03 27.60 -20.45
N GLN A 81 -0.84 26.34 -20.83
CA GLN A 81 -0.33 25.98 -22.17
C GLN A 81 -1.29 26.40 -23.28
N LYS A 82 -2.61 26.24 -23.10
CA LYS A 82 -3.60 26.68 -24.09
C LYS A 82 -3.54 28.19 -24.34
N ILE A 83 -3.40 29.00 -23.28
CA ILE A 83 -3.27 30.45 -23.38
C ILE A 83 -1.98 30.82 -24.14
N VAL A 84 -0.84 30.24 -23.73
CA VAL A 84 0.45 30.50 -24.37
C VAL A 84 0.44 30.13 -25.86
N VAL A 85 -0.15 28.99 -26.23
CA VAL A 85 -0.26 28.57 -27.64
C VAL A 85 -1.18 29.51 -28.43
N ALA A 86 -2.28 29.98 -27.84
CA ALA A 86 -3.18 30.93 -28.49
C ALA A 86 -2.51 32.27 -28.77
N ASP A 87 -1.75 32.81 -27.79
CA ASP A 87 -1.00 34.06 -27.95
C ASP A 87 0.05 33.96 -29.06
N LEU A 88 0.83 32.86 -29.09
CA LEU A 88 1.83 32.63 -30.14
C LEU A 88 1.18 32.52 -31.53
N LYS A 89 0.05 31.83 -31.66
CA LYS A 89 -0.71 31.76 -32.92
C LYS A 89 -1.23 33.13 -33.37
N ALA A 90 -1.52 34.01 -32.42
CA ALA A 90 -1.95 35.38 -32.69
C ALA A 90 -0.78 36.36 -32.89
N GLY A 91 0.48 35.88 -32.92
CA GLY A 91 1.67 36.73 -33.05
C GLY A 91 1.97 37.60 -31.83
N LYS A 92 1.36 37.31 -30.67
CA LYS A 92 1.57 38.02 -29.40
C LYS A 92 2.71 37.37 -28.61
N THR A 93 3.33 38.15 -27.72
CA THR A 93 4.28 37.64 -26.72
C THR A 93 3.51 37.11 -25.49
N PRO A 94 3.59 35.81 -25.16
CA PRO A 94 2.87 35.25 -24.01
C PRO A 94 3.43 35.76 -22.67
N ASP A 95 2.57 35.87 -21.65
CA ASP A 95 3.02 36.21 -20.28
C ASP A 95 3.99 35.14 -19.74
N PRO A 96 5.25 35.50 -19.41
CA PRO A 96 6.23 34.57 -18.85
C PRO A 96 5.78 33.87 -17.55
N LYS A 97 4.84 34.45 -16.79
CA LYS A 97 4.30 33.86 -15.56
C LYS A 97 3.62 32.52 -15.82
N LEU A 98 2.85 32.41 -16.89
CA LEU A 98 2.10 31.19 -17.24
C LEU A 98 3.04 29.99 -17.45
N GLY A 99 4.15 30.23 -18.16
CA GLY A 99 5.19 29.23 -18.39
C GLY A 99 5.94 28.84 -17.11
N LYS A 100 6.23 29.81 -16.22
CA LYS A 100 6.89 29.55 -14.92
C LYS A 100 6.03 28.68 -14.01
N GLU A 101 4.73 28.98 -13.90
CA GLU A 101 3.79 28.19 -13.10
C GLU A 101 3.64 26.76 -13.65
N ALA A 102 3.43 26.62 -14.97
CA ALA A 102 3.33 25.30 -15.60
C ALA A 102 4.61 24.47 -15.42
N LYS A 103 5.78 25.11 -15.55
CA LYS A 103 7.08 24.45 -15.32
C LYS A 103 7.25 24.00 -13.87
N GLN A 104 6.86 24.82 -12.89
CA GLN A 104 6.94 24.44 -11.48
C GLN A 104 6.11 23.17 -11.21
N ARG A 105 4.85 23.12 -11.69
CA ARG A 105 3.99 21.95 -11.49
C ARG A 105 4.50 20.71 -12.23
N SER A 106 5.01 20.88 -13.45
CA SER A 106 5.62 19.80 -14.21
C SER A 106 6.86 19.23 -13.51
N LEU A 107 7.70 20.09 -12.92
CA LEU A 107 8.85 19.66 -12.12
C LEU A 107 8.39 18.84 -10.90
N HIS A 108 7.40 19.32 -10.15
CA HIS A 108 6.86 18.57 -9.01
C HIS A 108 6.34 17.19 -9.44
N ASN A 109 5.56 17.12 -10.52
CA ASN A 109 5.07 15.84 -11.06
C ASN A 109 6.23 14.90 -11.44
N ASN A 110 7.25 15.41 -12.11
CA ASN A 110 8.41 14.61 -12.51
C ASN A 110 9.15 13.98 -11.31
N TYR A 111 9.31 14.73 -10.21
CA TYR A 111 9.91 14.21 -8.97
C TYR A 111 8.99 13.22 -8.23
N LEU A 112 7.67 13.39 -8.31
CA LEU A 112 6.68 12.52 -7.64
C LEU A 112 6.43 11.19 -8.37
N THR A 113 6.75 11.08 -9.66
CA THR A 113 6.45 9.89 -10.47
C THR A 113 7.00 8.59 -9.88
N LEU A 114 8.28 8.53 -9.50
CA LEU A 114 8.88 7.29 -8.99
C LEU A 114 8.28 6.86 -7.64
N PRO A 115 8.14 7.76 -6.64
CA PRO A 115 7.46 7.43 -5.40
C PRO A 115 6.01 6.96 -5.61
N VAL A 116 5.22 7.64 -6.46
CA VAL A 116 3.82 7.28 -6.72
C VAL A 116 3.70 5.87 -7.27
N ILE A 117 4.53 5.52 -8.25
CA ILE A 117 4.54 4.18 -8.84
C ILE A 117 4.87 3.14 -7.76
N PHE A 118 5.88 3.40 -6.92
CA PHE A 118 6.23 2.52 -5.82
C PHE A 118 5.06 2.33 -4.85
N PHE A 119 4.39 3.41 -4.41
CA PHE A 119 3.26 3.31 -3.49
C PHE A 119 2.10 2.50 -4.07
N MET A 120 1.77 2.70 -5.35
CA MET A 120 0.70 1.95 -6.00
C MET A 120 1.03 0.47 -6.17
N LEU A 121 2.29 0.16 -6.51
CA LEU A 121 2.77 -1.22 -6.66
C LEU A 121 3.12 -1.90 -5.33
N SER A 122 3.23 -1.16 -4.23
CA SER A 122 3.65 -1.67 -2.93
C SER A 122 2.80 -2.84 -2.42
N ASN A 123 1.54 -2.94 -2.86
CA ASN A 123 0.66 -4.08 -2.57
C ASN A 123 1.24 -5.44 -2.99
N HIS A 124 2.15 -5.46 -3.96
CA HIS A 124 2.85 -6.67 -4.41
C HIS A 124 4.11 -6.98 -3.59
N TYR A 125 4.54 -6.06 -2.72
CA TYR A 125 5.77 -6.17 -1.93
C TYR A 125 5.48 -5.89 -0.44
N PRO A 126 4.85 -6.84 0.29
CA PRO A 126 4.39 -6.62 1.67
C PRO A 126 5.48 -6.17 2.64
N LEU A 127 6.73 -6.54 2.40
CA LEU A 127 7.90 -6.12 3.19
C LEU A 127 8.01 -4.59 3.33
N ALA A 128 7.52 -3.82 2.36
CA ALA A 128 7.60 -2.36 2.38
C ALA A 128 6.66 -1.71 3.42
N PHE A 129 5.53 -2.36 3.76
CA PHE A 129 4.51 -1.79 4.64
C PHE A 129 4.22 -2.64 5.89
N ALA A 130 4.67 -3.89 5.94
CA ALA A 130 4.48 -4.83 7.04
C ALA A 130 5.51 -4.63 8.17
N THR A 131 5.73 -3.38 8.57
CA THR A 131 6.64 -2.98 9.64
C THR A 131 6.09 -1.75 10.37
N THR A 132 6.43 -1.60 11.64
CA THR A 132 6.07 -0.41 12.45
C THR A 132 6.71 0.86 11.88
N TYR A 133 7.79 0.72 11.11
CA TYR A 133 8.51 1.81 10.46
C TYR A 133 7.93 2.18 9.08
N SER A 134 6.73 1.71 8.73
CA SER A 134 6.13 1.91 7.41
C SER A 134 6.05 3.39 6.99
N TRP A 135 5.73 4.31 7.89
CA TRP A 135 5.72 5.76 7.59
C TRP A 135 7.13 6.33 7.33
N ILE A 136 8.17 5.81 7.99
CA ILE A 136 9.57 6.17 7.74
C ILE A 136 9.98 5.64 6.38
N ILE A 137 9.64 4.40 6.05
CA ILE A 137 9.91 3.81 4.73
C ILE A 137 9.24 4.64 3.63
N ALA A 138 7.96 5.01 3.80
CA ALA A 138 7.27 5.88 2.85
C ALA A 138 8.03 7.20 2.65
N SER A 139 8.50 7.82 3.74
CA SER A 139 9.28 9.06 3.70
C SER A 139 10.63 8.90 2.98
N LEU A 140 11.31 7.77 3.18
CA LEU A 140 12.58 7.45 2.52
C LEU A 140 12.40 7.12 1.04
N VAL A 141 11.30 6.46 0.65
CA VAL A 141 10.94 6.20 -0.75
C VAL A 141 10.77 7.50 -1.53
N PHE A 142 10.18 8.53 -0.91
CA PHE A 142 10.13 9.86 -1.52
C PHE A 142 11.52 10.43 -1.78
N LEU A 143 12.42 10.38 -0.79
CA LEU A 143 13.79 10.85 -0.95
C LEU A 143 14.54 10.07 -2.03
N MET A 144 14.39 8.75 -2.06
CA MET A 144 14.96 7.87 -3.07
C MET A 144 14.49 8.24 -4.48
N GLY A 145 13.19 8.48 -4.65
CA GLY A 145 12.64 8.98 -5.91
C GLY A 145 13.21 10.34 -6.31
N VAL A 146 13.42 11.23 -5.33
CA VAL A 146 13.99 12.56 -5.54
C VAL A 146 15.45 12.49 -5.97
N THR A 147 16.29 11.70 -5.31
CA THR A 147 17.71 11.57 -5.65
C THR A 147 17.91 10.99 -7.06
N ILE A 148 17.15 9.95 -7.41
CA ILE A 148 17.17 9.35 -8.75
C ILE A 148 16.73 10.38 -9.80
N ARG A 149 15.60 11.05 -9.59
CA ARG A 149 15.12 12.07 -10.53
C ARG A 149 16.05 13.27 -10.62
N HIS A 150 16.71 13.64 -9.52
CA HIS A 150 17.67 14.73 -9.50
C HIS A 150 18.88 14.42 -10.41
N TYR A 151 19.39 13.19 -10.38
CA TYR A 151 20.42 12.73 -11.31
C TYR A 151 19.99 12.94 -12.75
N PHE A 152 18.88 12.30 -13.15
CA PHE A 152 18.41 12.37 -14.54
C PHE A 152 18.15 13.82 -14.95
N ASN A 153 17.48 14.63 -14.12
CA ASN A 153 17.19 16.02 -14.47
C ASN A 153 18.48 16.85 -14.68
N THR A 154 19.53 16.59 -13.91
CA THR A 154 20.81 17.31 -14.00
C THR A 154 21.58 16.91 -15.26
N VAL A 155 21.62 15.61 -15.56
CA VAL A 155 22.25 15.08 -16.79
C VAL A 155 21.51 15.58 -18.04
N HIS A 156 20.17 15.50 -18.07
CA HIS A 156 19.37 15.99 -19.21
C HIS A 156 19.48 17.51 -19.38
N ALA A 157 19.73 18.26 -18.30
CA ALA A 157 20.01 19.68 -18.35
C ALA A 157 21.46 20.02 -18.74
N ARG A 158 22.30 19.02 -19.03
CA ARG A 158 23.73 19.16 -19.38
C ARG A 158 24.54 19.91 -18.31
N LYS A 159 24.20 19.73 -17.03
CA LYS A 159 24.88 20.35 -15.88
C LYS A 159 25.95 19.45 -15.23
N GLY A 160 26.29 18.34 -15.89
CA GLY A 160 27.20 17.32 -15.38
C GLY A 160 26.48 16.10 -14.79
N GLU A 161 27.28 15.21 -14.20
CA GLU A 161 26.84 13.91 -13.68
C GLU A 161 26.96 13.90 -12.15
N PRO A 162 25.89 14.21 -11.40
CA PRO A 162 25.94 14.28 -9.94
C PRO A 162 25.95 12.87 -9.32
N ASN A 163 27.07 12.16 -9.44
CA ASN A 163 27.22 10.75 -9.04
C ASN A 163 26.98 10.50 -7.54
N TRP A 164 27.08 11.54 -6.70
CA TRP A 164 26.71 11.48 -5.28
C TRP A 164 25.26 11.03 -5.05
N THR A 165 24.36 11.31 -5.99
CA THR A 165 22.94 10.91 -5.91
C THR A 165 22.77 9.39 -5.93
N TRP A 166 23.60 8.67 -6.68
CA TRP A 166 23.58 7.20 -6.69
C TRP A 166 24.06 6.61 -5.37
N LEU A 167 25.14 7.17 -4.80
CA LEU A 167 25.60 6.77 -3.47
C LEU A 167 24.52 7.01 -2.42
N LEU A 168 23.90 8.19 -2.40
CA LEU A 168 22.83 8.50 -1.46
C LEU A 168 21.61 7.59 -1.67
N THR A 169 21.23 7.32 -2.92
CA THR A 169 20.14 6.39 -3.25
C THR A 169 20.43 4.98 -2.73
N ALA A 170 21.66 4.49 -2.91
CA ALA A 170 22.06 3.18 -2.40
C ALA A 170 22.02 3.12 -0.87
N ILE A 171 22.49 4.17 -0.18
CA ILE A 171 22.40 4.26 1.28
C ILE A 171 20.93 4.25 1.74
N ILE A 172 20.08 5.06 1.12
CA ILE A 172 18.64 5.09 1.45
C ILE A 172 18.00 3.70 1.22
N PHE A 173 18.34 3.04 0.12
CA PHE A 173 17.83 1.70 -0.19
C PHE A 173 18.25 0.67 0.87
N ILE A 174 19.51 0.68 1.29
CA ILE A 174 20.02 -0.20 2.37
C ILE A 174 19.27 0.08 3.68
N VAL A 175 19.05 1.35 4.03
CA VAL A 175 18.28 1.74 5.22
C VAL A 175 16.83 1.25 5.11
N ILE A 176 16.19 1.39 3.96
CA ILE A 176 14.84 0.86 3.73
C ILE A 176 14.82 -0.66 3.91
N MET A 177 15.78 -1.39 3.33
CA MET A 177 15.88 -2.85 3.49
C MET A 177 16.02 -3.23 4.96
N TRP A 178 16.89 -2.56 5.70
CA TRP A 178 17.10 -2.79 7.13
C TRP A 178 15.85 -2.47 7.98
N LEU A 179 15.13 -1.39 7.67
CA LEU A 179 13.86 -1.06 8.33
C LEU A 179 12.71 -2.02 7.95
N SER A 180 12.81 -2.63 6.77
CA SER A 180 11.86 -3.64 6.27
C SER A 180 12.11 -5.02 6.88
N THR A 181 13.35 -5.30 7.32
CA THR A 181 13.67 -6.49 8.13
C THR A 181 13.18 -6.29 9.56
N SER A 182 11.87 -6.35 9.76
CA SER A 182 11.27 -6.41 11.09
C SER A 182 11.50 -7.78 11.71
N PRO A 183 11.88 -7.87 13.00
CA PRO A 183 11.91 -9.14 13.72
C PRO A 183 10.53 -9.79 13.82
N GLN A 184 9.43 -9.16 13.39
CA GLN A 184 8.12 -9.82 13.30
C GLN A 184 7.99 -10.83 12.15
N PHE A 185 8.89 -10.80 11.15
CA PHE A 185 9.00 -11.88 10.16
C PHE A 185 9.82 -13.08 10.68
N PHE A 186 10.63 -12.89 11.71
CA PHE A 186 11.50 -13.91 12.32
C PHE A 186 11.09 -14.33 13.75
N LYS A 187 10.18 -13.59 14.39
CA LYS A 187 9.37 -14.14 15.46
C LYS A 187 8.49 -15.17 14.77
N SER A 188 8.91 -16.44 14.86
CA SER A 188 7.92 -17.50 15.02
C SER A 188 6.87 -16.95 15.98
N GLU A 189 5.59 -17.04 15.60
CA GLU A 189 4.52 -16.93 16.59
C GLU A 189 5.01 -17.66 17.84
N ASN A 190 5.07 -16.94 18.96
CA ASN A 190 5.38 -17.58 20.24
C ASN A 190 4.45 -18.81 20.32
N PRO A 191 4.99 -20.03 20.49
CA PRO A 191 4.15 -21.21 20.74
C PRO A 191 3.28 -21.00 21.99
N ASP A 192 3.69 -20.05 22.84
CA ASP A 192 3.02 -19.61 24.06
C ASP A 192 2.18 -18.33 23.88
N MET A 193 1.59 -18.08 22.70
CA MET A 193 0.34 -17.31 22.72
C MET A 193 -0.71 -18.18 23.40
N ALA A 194 -0.76 -18.05 24.73
CA ALA A 194 -1.87 -18.49 25.54
C ALA A 194 -3.16 -18.14 24.79
N VAL A 195 -3.80 -19.21 24.35
CA VAL A 195 -5.10 -19.30 23.71
C VAL A 195 -5.96 -18.07 24.03
N ALA A 196 -6.05 -17.12 23.09
CA ALA A 196 -6.94 -15.99 23.26
C ALA A 196 -8.37 -16.52 23.45
N PRO A 197 -9.27 -15.88 24.22
CA PRO A 197 -10.66 -16.35 24.41
C PRO A 197 -11.44 -16.57 23.11
N ALA A 198 -11.00 -15.91 22.03
CA ALA A 198 -11.54 -16.14 20.69
C ALA A 198 -11.19 -17.54 20.16
N PHE A 199 -10.00 -18.07 20.44
CA PHE A 199 -9.57 -19.39 20.02
C PHE A 199 -10.43 -20.48 20.65
N GLU A 200 -10.68 -20.44 21.96
CA GLU A 200 -11.57 -21.39 22.64
C GLU A 200 -12.95 -21.40 21.98
N LYS A 201 -13.51 -20.23 21.68
CA LYS A 201 -14.82 -20.12 21.04
C LYS A 201 -14.91 -20.80 19.66
N PHE A 202 -13.86 -20.72 18.85
CA PHE A 202 -13.82 -21.35 17.54
C PHE A 202 -13.47 -22.84 17.61
N ALA A 203 -12.62 -23.25 18.57
CA ALA A 203 -12.22 -24.63 18.78
C ALA A 203 -13.32 -25.48 19.44
N GLU A 204 -14.11 -24.89 20.34
CA GLU A 204 -15.22 -25.54 21.06
C GLU A 204 -16.55 -25.46 20.31
N ASP A 205 -16.60 -24.80 19.15
CA ASP A 205 -17.84 -24.71 18.37
C ASP A 205 -18.26 -26.10 17.84
N PRO A 206 -19.54 -26.48 17.94
CA PRO A 206 -20.02 -27.78 17.47
C PRO A 206 -19.73 -28.07 15.99
N HIS A 207 -19.60 -27.03 15.15
CA HIS A 207 -19.31 -27.17 13.73
C HIS A 207 -17.81 -27.26 13.44
N PHE A 208 -16.94 -27.08 14.44
CA PHE A 208 -15.49 -27.09 14.23
C PHE A 208 -15.00 -28.42 13.68
N ALA A 209 -15.51 -29.55 14.17
CA ALA A 209 -15.11 -30.88 13.69
C ALA A 209 -15.38 -31.04 12.18
N ALA A 210 -16.57 -30.62 11.72
CA ALA A 210 -16.93 -30.66 10.30
C ALA A 210 -16.11 -29.68 9.46
N ALA A 211 -15.80 -28.48 10.00
CA ALA A 211 -14.95 -27.52 9.32
C ALA A 211 -13.50 -27.99 9.21
N LYS A 212 -12.96 -28.60 10.27
CA LYS A 212 -11.62 -29.19 10.32
C LYS A 212 -11.47 -30.29 9.27
N GLU A 213 -12.44 -31.20 9.18
CA GLU A 213 -12.45 -32.26 8.17
C GLU A 213 -12.33 -31.67 6.75
N VAL A 214 -13.17 -30.68 6.43
CA VAL A 214 -13.14 -30.00 5.14
C VAL A 214 -11.79 -29.34 4.87
N VAL A 215 -11.20 -28.64 5.84
CA VAL A 215 -9.89 -28.00 5.70
C VAL A 215 -8.79 -29.04 5.51
N SER A 216 -8.80 -30.12 6.28
CA SER A 216 -7.81 -31.20 6.16
C SER A 216 -7.87 -31.89 4.80
N THR A 217 -9.07 -32.12 4.26
CA THR A 217 -9.25 -32.79 2.96
C THR A 217 -8.98 -31.88 1.77
N ARG A 218 -9.37 -30.59 1.85
CA ARG A 218 -9.36 -29.67 0.69
C ARG A 218 -8.18 -28.69 0.69
N CYS A 219 -7.51 -28.47 1.81
CA CYS A 219 -6.50 -27.42 1.95
C CYS A 219 -5.10 -27.94 2.30
N SER A 220 -4.98 -29.04 3.04
CA SER A 220 -3.69 -29.52 3.55
C SER A 220 -2.69 -29.89 2.46
N MET A 221 -3.13 -30.38 1.29
CA MET A 221 -2.24 -30.70 0.16
C MET A 221 -1.32 -29.53 -0.25
N CYS A 222 -1.79 -28.29 -0.07
CA CYS A 222 -1.05 -27.07 -0.41
C CYS A 222 -0.58 -26.28 0.83
N HIS A 223 -1.22 -26.48 1.98
CA HIS A 223 -1.03 -25.69 3.21
C HIS A 223 -0.47 -26.53 4.38
N MET A 224 0.41 -27.49 4.09
CA MET A 224 1.23 -28.18 5.10
C MET A 224 2.63 -27.59 5.18
N ALA A 225 3.40 -27.92 6.23
CA ALA A 225 4.81 -27.56 6.34
C ALA A 225 5.60 -28.09 5.14
N GLU A 226 5.26 -29.30 4.70
CA GLU A 226 5.74 -29.92 3.46
C GLU A 226 4.54 -30.20 2.54
N PRO A 227 4.22 -29.28 1.61
CA PRO A 227 3.13 -29.48 0.66
C PRO A 227 3.43 -30.63 -0.30
N VAL A 228 2.38 -31.32 -0.71
CA VAL A 228 2.45 -32.51 -1.59
C VAL A 228 1.77 -32.28 -2.94
N TYR A 229 1.33 -31.04 -3.20
CA TYR A 229 0.76 -30.65 -4.49
C TYR A 229 1.86 -30.25 -5.48
N GLU A 230 1.83 -30.81 -6.69
CA GLU A 230 2.84 -30.58 -7.72
C GLU A 230 3.01 -29.07 -8.01
N GLY A 231 4.27 -28.61 -8.03
CA GLY A 231 4.61 -27.20 -8.25
C GLY A 231 4.54 -26.31 -6.99
N ILE A 232 4.01 -26.80 -5.86
CA ILE A 232 3.99 -26.08 -4.58
C ILE A 232 5.01 -26.70 -3.63
N HIS A 233 6.14 -26.01 -3.45
CA HIS A 233 7.24 -26.50 -2.60
C HIS A 233 7.22 -25.90 -1.19
N ARG A 234 6.39 -24.88 -0.97
CA ARG A 234 6.17 -24.22 0.32
C ARG A 234 4.73 -23.74 0.39
N PRO A 235 4.10 -23.74 1.59
CA PRO A 235 2.73 -23.30 1.73
C PRO A 235 2.56 -21.86 1.21
N PRO A 236 1.58 -21.59 0.31
CA PRO A 236 1.32 -20.25 -0.18
C PRO A 236 1.10 -19.26 0.97
N LEU A 237 1.78 -18.11 0.91
CA LEU A 237 1.77 -17.08 1.96
C LEU A 237 2.20 -17.59 3.36
N ASN A 238 2.91 -18.74 3.42
CA ASN A 238 3.27 -19.45 4.65
C ASN A 238 2.06 -19.75 5.55
N VAL A 239 0.89 -19.97 4.94
CA VAL A 239 -0.34 -20.37 5.64
C VAL A 239 -0.35 -21.88 5.83
N ARG A 240 -0.54 -22.33 7.07
CA ARG A 240 -0.57 -23.75 7.43
C ARG A 240 -1.89 -24.13 8.10
N PHE A 241 -2.27 -25.40 7.98
CA PHE A 241 -3.48 -26.00 8.54
C PHE A 241 -3.23 -27.42 9.08
N GLU A 242 -2.07 -27.66 9.72
CA GLU A 242 -1.69 -28.98 10.24
C GLU A 242 -2.26 -29.21 11.64
N THR A 243 -2.39 -28.14 12.41
CA THR A 243 -2.91 -28.18 13.78
C THR A 243 -4.25 -27.47 13.88
N ASP A 244 -5.07 -27.90 14.83
CA ASP A 244 -6.35 -27.26 15.16
C ASP A 244 -6.14 -25.79 15.49
N ALA A 245 -5.00 -25.47 16.10
CA ALA A 245 -4.61 -24.12 16.43
C ALA A 245 -4.43 -23.22 15.20
N GLU A 246 -3.74 -23.74 14.18
CA GLU A 246 -3.53 -23.01 12.93
C GLU A 246 -4.83 -22.82 12.14
N ILE A 247 -5.72 -23.81 12.15
CA ILE A 247 -7.04 -23.73 11.50
C ILE A 247 -7.88 -22.65 12.19
N VAL A 248 -7.97 -22.69 13.52
CA VAL A 248 -8.73 -21.73 14.32
C VAL A 248 -8.18 -20.31 14.18
N ALA A 249 -6.86 -20.13 14.26
CA ALA A 249 -6.21 -18.84 14.10
C ALA A 249 -6.54 -18.16 12.76
N ARG A 250 -6.95 -18.94 11.75
CA ARG A 250 -7.24 -18.51 10.39
C ARG A 250 -8.71 -18.65 10.00
N ALA A 251 -9.62 -18.86 10.95
CA ALA A 251 -11.04 -19.05 10.70
C ALA A 251 -11.67 -17.97 9.79
N ASN A 252 -11.33 -16.69 9.99
CA ASN A 252 -11.79 -15.59 9.13
C ASN A 252 -11.24 -15.69 7.69
N GLN A 253 -9.97 -16.05 7.53
CA GLN A 253 -9.35 -16.22 6.21
C GLN A 253 -9.99 -17.40 5.46
N ILE A 254 -10.20 -18.52 6.15
CA ILE A 254 -10.89 -19.70 5.61
C ILE A 254 -12.32 -19.34 5.18
N TYR A 255 -13.08 -18.63 6.03
CA TYR A 255 -14.42 -18.15 5.71
C TYR A 255 -14.45 -17.26 4.47
N LEU A 256 -13.57 -16.26 4.39
CA LEU A 256 -13.57 -15.31 3.28
C LEU A 256 -13.14 -15.98 1.96
N GLN A 257 -12.09 -16.80 1.99
CA GLN A 257 -11.47 -17.34 0.78
C GLN A 257 -12.15 -18.62 0.27
N ALA A 258 -12.50 -19.55 1.15
CA ALA A 258 -13.12 -20.81 0.77
C ALA A 258 -14.64 -20.76 0.88
N GLY A 259 -15.17 -20.18 1.96
CA GLY A 259 -16.61 -20.14 2.21
C GLY A 259 -17.37 -19.11 1.37
N ARG A 260 -16.88 -17.87 1.28
CA ARG A 260 -17.64 -16.74 0.71
C ARG A 260 -17.26 -16.37 -0.71
N SER A 261 -15.97 -16.23 -1.01
CA SER A 261 -15.50 -15.80 -2.33
C SER A 261 -15.32 -16.96 -3.31
N HIS A 262 -15.21 -18.18 -2.79
CA HIS A 262 -14.85 -19.39 -3.53
C HIS A 262 -13.50 -19.28 -4.25
N ALA A 263 -12.65 -18.34 -3.82
CA ALA A 263 -11.31 -18.15 -4.39
C ALA A 263 -10.37 -19.33 -4.06
N MET A 264 -10.65 -20.05 -2.98
CA MET A 264 -9.94 -21.25 -2.58
C MET A 264 -10.87 -22.48 -2.58
N PRO A 265 -10.39 -23.64 -3.01
CA PRO A 265 -9.12 -23.87 -3.70
C PRO A 265 -9.10 -23.23 -5.10
N PRO A 266 -7.94 -22.78 -5.63
CA PRO A 266 -7.88 -22.06 -6.90
C PRO A 266 -8.44 -22.93 -8.03
N GLY A 267 -9.38 -22.40 -8.83
CA GLY A 267 -10.04 -23.18 -9.88
C GLY A 267 -10.79 -24.42 -9.39
N ASN A 268 -11.06 -24.51 -8.08
CA ASN A 268 -11.61 -25.67 -7.40
C ASN A 268 -10.85 -26.98 -7.68
N VAL A 269 -9.51 -26.93 -7.75
CA VAL A 269 -8.65 -28.08 -8.09
C VAL A 269 -8.83 -29.31 -7.21
N THR A 270 -9.31 -29.15 -5.98
CA THR A 270 -9.60 -30.27 -5.08
C THR A 270 -11.07 -30.71 -5.13
N SER A 271 -11.87 -30.22 -6.08
CA SER A 271 -13.30 -30.53 -6.24
C SER A 271 -14.12 -30.32 -4.95
N MET A 272 -13.91 -29.18 -4.29
CA MET A 272 -14.67 -28.83 -3.09
C MET A 272 -16.12 -28.51 -3.44
N THR A 273 -17.07 -29.10 -2.70
CA THR A 273 -18.51 -28.97 -2.96
C THR A 273 -19.13 -27.77 -2.24
N ASP A 274 -20.33 -27.36 -2.66
CA ASP A 274 -21.04 -26.26 -2.01
C ASP A 274 -21.47 -26.61 -0.57
N ASP A 275 -21.78 -27.87 -0.29
CA ASP A 275 -22.08 -28.35 1.06
C ASP A 275 -20.87 -28.19 2.00
N GLU A 276 -19.67 -28.53 1.51
CA GLU A 276 -18.42 -28.33 2.26
C GLU A 276 -18.14 -26.85 2.53
N ARG A 277 -18.43 -25.98 1.56
CA ARG A 277 -18.29 -24.51 1.73
C ARG A 277 -19.27 -23.99 2.79
N GLN A 278 -20.49 -24.51 2.80
CA GLN A 278 -21.49 -24.14 3.79
C GLN A 278 -21.08 -24.53 5.21
N LYS A 279 -20.41 -25.68 5.40
CA LYS A 279 -19.85 -26.09 6.71
C LYS A 279 -18.86 -25.06 7.26
N LEU A 280 -17.97 -24.54 6.42
CA LEU A 280 -17.02 -23.48 6.82
C LEU A 280 -17.73 -22.16 7.16
N VAL A 281 -18.77 -21.80 6.40
CA VAL A 281 -19.59 -20.61 6.64
C VAL A 281 -20.37 -20.74 7.95
N ALA A 282 -20.97 -21.90 8.20
CA ALA A 282 -21.73 -22.19 9.40
C ALA A 282 -20.84 -22.07 10.64
N TRP A 283 -19.69 -22.75 10.64
CA TRP A 283 -18.71 -22.67 11.72
C TRP A 283 -18.25 -21.24 12.02
N TYR A 284 -17.91 -20.46 11.00
CA TYR A 284 -17.48 -19.08 11.23
C TYR A 284 -18.62 -18.20 11.78
N ARG A 285 -19.85 -18.39 11.28
CA ARG A 285 -21.01 -17.61 11.72
C ARG A 285 -21.46 -18.00 13.12
N SER A 286 -21.51 -19.28 13.48
CA SER A 286 -21.88 -19.72 14.85
C SER A 286 -20.87 -19.20 15.87
N SER A 287 -19.57 -19.35 15.55
CA SER A 287 -18.46 -18.87 16.39
C SER A 287 -18.43 -17.34 16.55
N THR A 288 -18.99 -16.57 15.61
CA THR A 288 -19.03 -15.09 15.71
C THR A 288 -20.35 -14.54 16.24
N SER A 289 -21.47 -15.22 16.01
CA SER A 289 -22.82 -14.74 16.34
C SER A 289 -23.27 -15.01 17.78
N GLY A 290 -22.54 -15.80 18.56
CA GLY A 290 -22.76 -15.93 20.01
C GLY A 290 -24.06 -16.63 20.43
N LYS A 291 -24.84 -17.18 19.48
CA LYS A 291 -25.93 -18.10 19.79
C LYS A 291 -25.39 -19.52 19.79
N LYS A 292 -25.31 -20.15 20.97
CA LYS A 292 -25.22 -21.61 21.08
C LYS A 292 -26.44 -22.18 20.35
N ALA A 293 -26.21 -23.05 19.38
CA ALA A 293 -27.28 -23.82 18.77
C ALA A 293 -27.86 -24.75 19.84
N GLU A 294 -29.15 -24.57 20.16
CA GLU A 294 -29.98 -25.58 20.82
C GLU A 294 -30.33 -26.70 19.84
#